data_AF-A0A8B6UIM1-F1
#
_entry.id   AF-A0A8B6UIM1-F1
#
_cell.length_a   1.000
_cell.length_b   1.000
_cell.length_c   1.000
_cell.angle_alpha   90.00
_cell.angle_beta   90.00
_cell.angle_gamma   90.00
#
_symmetry.space_group_name_H-M   'P 1'
#
loop_
_entity.id
_entity.type
_entity.pdbx_description
1 polymer ?
#
loop_
_entity_poly.entity_id
_entity_poly.type
_entity_poly.pdbx_seq_one_letter_code
_entity_poly.pdbx_strand_id
1 'polypeptide(L)'
;MNNSLSLVIEQHAEDASFLANLRDDALHAPHCDIEHLGILDNRLDAHLDGLRIAARNGLETLLSQLGPHAIGEMFACVVLAFESANGKVLSQLSEHLRSAAETERGYLMALGWLDWEQLSPWIDRMLAAPEAMFRRLGLAACGMHRHAPGPALLDGLCDTDPSVLARAARTAGELRRRELLPSIRAHCRHPEAATRFWANWAAVQMGDQPALEPLRQFAERPGQFQYRALCALSVWQELEPSIAWIRQLVQDPRDLRIGIQALGLLGDPVCVPWLIQQMSNLPYARVAGEAFSMITGADLALLDLELQDLPDFDAGPNDNPADPDVAMDPDENLPWPDPRPIEAWWQANGGQLQVGTRYLLGLAHSERSFQQVLICGQQRQRIAAACGLARFRPNEVLFPTSAPIWRQKRLLGMTAAFGH
;
A
#
# COMPACT_ATOMS: atom_id res chain seq x y z
N MET A 1 -40.78 -8.27 -11.62
CA MET A 1 -39.66 -7.43 -12.12
C MET A 1 -39.05 -8.16 -13.31
N ASN A 2 -38.66 -7.43 -14.36
CA ASN A 2 -38.22 -8.01 -15.63
C ASN A 2 -36.91 -8.78 -15.39
N ASN A 3 -36.84 -10.08 -15.74
CA ASN A 3 -35.70 -10.96 -15.44
C ASN A 3 -34.36 -10.38 -15.90
N SER A 4 -34.37 -9.65 -17.02
CA SER A 4 -33.20 -8.96 -17.56
C SER A 4 -32.65 -7.84 -16.67
N LEU A 5 -33.50 -7.16 -15.89
CA LEU A 5 -33.03 -6.10 -14.99
C LEU A 5 -32.34 -6.68 -13.75
N SER A 6 -32.79 -7.85 -13.25
CA SER A 6 -32.13 -8.55 -12.14
C SER A 6 -30.70 -8.93 -12.51
N LEU A 7 -30.53 -9.54 -13.70
CA LEU A 7 -29.23 -9.96 -14.22
C LEU A 7 -28.25 -8.79 -14.37
N VAL A 8 -28.73 -7.61 -14.80
CA VAL A 8 -27.89 -6.41 -14.91
C VAL A 8 -27.44 -5.91 -13.54
N ILE A 9 -28.33 -5.95 -12.53
CA ILE A 9 -27.99 -5.56 -11.16
C ILE A 9 -26.98 -6.54 -10.54
N GLU A 10 -27.18 -7.85 -10.75
CA GLU A 10 -26.26 -8.91 -10.34
C GLU A 10 -24.88 -8.71 -10.96
N GLN A 11 -24.80 -8.42 -12.26
CA GLN A 11 -23.55 -8.11 -12.93
C GLN A 11 -22.83 -6.89 -12.32
N HIS A 12 -23.56 -5.80 -12.04
CA HIS A 12 -22.96 -4.65 -11.36
C HIS A 12 -22.45 -4.98 -9.95
N ALA A 13 -23.15 -5.84 -9.21
CA ALA A 13 -22.74 -6.28 -7.88
C ALA A 13 -21.46 -7.13 -7.93
N GLU A 14 -21.40 -8.09 -8.85
CA GLU A 14 -20.23 -8.95 -9.06
C GLU A 14 -19.02 -8.14 -9.52
N ASP A 15 -19.18 -7.29 -10.54
CA ASP A 15 -18.09 -6.49 -11.08
C ASP A 15 -17.58 -5.44 -10.09
N ALA A 16 -18.45 -4.78 -9.33
CA ALA A 16 -18.02 -3.85 -8.28
C ALA A 16 -17.20 -4.57 -7.20
N SER A 17 -17.64 -5.77 -6.79
CA SER A 17 -16.96 -6.57 -5.77
C SER A 17 -15.60 -7.07 -6.27
N PHE A 18 -15.55 -7.58 -7.50
CA PHE A 18 -14.30 -7.99 -8.16
C PHE A 18 -13.32 -6.83 -8.32
N LEU A 19 -13.77 -5.70 -8.85
CA LEU A 19 -12.94 -4.52 -9.07
C LEU A 19 -12.42 -3.91 -7.76
N ALA A 20 -13.19 -4.00 -6.67
CA ALA A 20 -12.73 -3.57 -5.36
C ALA A 20 -11.51 -4.39 -4.88
N ASN A 21 -11.56 -5.72 -5.02
CA ASN A 21 -10.43 -6.60 -4.70
C ASN A 21 -9.23 -6.32 -5.60
N LEU A 22 -9.46 -6.25 -6.92
CA LEU A 22 -8.41 -5.95 -7.90
C LEU A 22 -7.73 -4.61 -7.61
N ARG A 23 -8.51 -3.59 -7.22
CA ARG A 23 -7.98 -2.30 -6.81
C ARG A 23 -7.09 -2.42 -5.58
N ASP A 24 -7.51 -3.18 -4.57
CA ASP A 24 -6.73 -3.33 -3.33
C ASP A 24 -5.38 -4.01 -3.58
N ASP A 25 -5.33 -4.99 -4.48
CA ASP A 25 -4.08 -5.63 -4.90
C ASP A 25 -3.21 -4.66 -5.73
N ALA A 26 -3.83 -3.88 -6.63
CA ALA A 26 -3.14 -2.87 -7.43
C ALA A 26 -2.47 -1.77 -6.58
N LEU A 27 -2.96 -1.51 -5.36
CA LEU A 27 -2.33 -0.56 -4.43
C LEU A 27 -0.95 -1.01 -3.92
N HIS A 28 -0.56 -2.26 -4.18
CA HIS A 28 0.72 -2.84 -3.81
C HIS A 28 1.51 -3.42 -5.00
N ALA A 29 0.91 -3.41 -6.18
CA ALA A 29 1.49 -3.93 -7.41
C ALA A 29 2.70 -3.08 -7.88
N PRO A 30 3.75 -3.72 -8.42
CA PRO A 30 4.92 -3.01 -8.89
C PRO A 30 4.68 -2.19 -10.15
N HIS A 31 3.76 -2.63 -11.03
CA HIS A 31 3.58 -2.10 -12.39
C HIS A 31 2.47 -1.04 -12.52
N CYS A 32 1.61 -0.89 -11.51
CA CYS A 32 0.50 0.07 -11.58
C CYS A 32 0.99 1.49 -11.30
N ASP A 33 0.73 2.45 -12.19
CA ASP A 33 0.92 3.88 -11.92
C ASP A 33 -0.40 4.58 -11.54
N ILE A 34 -0.39 5.91 -11.45
CA ILE A 34 -1.57 6.70 -11.10
C ILE A 34 -2.69 6.62 -12.15
N GLU A 35 -2.37 6.41 -13.43
CA GLU A 35 -3.37 6.33 -14.50
C GLU A 35 -4.00 4.94 -14.57
N HIS A 36 -3.22 3.87 -14.40
CA HIS A 36 -3.74 2.50 -14.24
C HIS A 36 -4.73 2.43 -13.06
N LEU A 37 -4.35 2.98 -11.90
CA LEU A 37 -5.24 3.07 -10.75
C LEU A 37 -6.46 3.95 -11.06
N GLY A 38 -6.31 5.02 -11.83
CA GLY A 38 -7.42 5.89 -12.24
C GLY A 38 -8.44 5.18 -13.10
N ILE A 39 -7.98 4.33 -14.03
CA ILE A 39 -8.85 3.48 -14.86
C ILE A 39 -9.62 2.49 -13.99
N LEU A 40 -8.96 1.84 -13.02
CA LEU A 40 -9.61 0.93 -12.09
C LEU A 40 -10.65 1.65 -11.22
N ASP A 41 -10.30 2.82 -10.66
CA ASP A 41 -11.21 3.63 -9.86
C ASP A 41 -12.45 4.04 -10.66
N ASN A 42 -12.28 4.49 -11.91
CA ASN A 42 -13.40 4.89 -12.77
C ASN A 42 -14.31 3.70 -13.12
N ARG A 43 -13.74 2.53 -13.40
CA ARG A 43 -14.53 1.30 -13.66
C ARG A 43 -15.31 0.89 -12.42
N LEU A 44 -14.64 0.87 -11.26
CA LEU A 44 -15.28 0.54 -9.99
C LEU A 44 -16.45 1.49 -9.69
N ASP A 45 -16.24 2.80 -9.83
CA ASP A 45 -17.28 3.80 -9.58
C ASP A 45 -18.46 3.67 -10.57
N ALA A 46 -18.20 3.30 -11.83
CA ALA A 46 -19.27 3.07 -12.81
C ALA A 46 -20.19 1.89 -12.44
N HIS A 47 -19.64 0.81 -11.86
CA HIS A 47 -20.48 -0.29 -11.37
C HIS A 47 -21.21 0.07 -10.07
N LEU A 48 -20.56 0.83 -9.18
CA LEU A 48 -21.23 1.42 -8.02
C LEU A 48 -22.39 2.33 -8.44
N ASP A 49 -22.23 3.14 -9.49
CA ASP A 49 -23.29 3.97 -10.08
C ASP A 49 -24.48 3.14 -10.57
N GLY A 50 -24.22 2.02 -11.25
CA GLY A 50 -25.28 1.06 -11.63
C GLY A 50 -26.09 0.57 -10.43
N LEU A 51 -25.41 0.27 -9.32
CA LEU A 51 -26.05 -0.13 -8.06
C LEU A 51 -26.78 1.02 -7.37
N ARG A 52 -26.23 2.24 -7.40
CA ARG A 52 -26.89 3.47 -6.90
C ARG A 52 -28.21 3.70 -7.64
N ILE A 53 -28.23 3.54 -8.97
CA ILE A 53 -29.43 3.67 -9.81
C ILE A 53 -30.46 2.58 -9.48
N ALA A 54 -30.01 1.35 -9.24
CA ALA A 54 -30.86 0.24 -8.80
C ALA A 54 -31.41 0.42 -7.38
N ALA A 55 -30.87 1.39 -6.62
CA ALA A 55 -31.29 1.80 -5.29
C ALA A 55 -31.44 0.60 -4.34
N ARG A 56 -32.65 0.39 -3.81
CA ARG A 56 -32.94 -0.69 -2.87
C ARG A 56 -32.62 -2.08 -3.44
N ASN A 57 -32.90 -2.32 -4.71
CA ASN A 57 -32.65 -3.62 -5.33
C ASN A 57 -31.15 -3.90 -5.44
N GLY A 58 -30.34 -2.89 -5.79
CA GLY A 58 -28.88 -3.04 -5.85
C GLY A 58 -28.28 -3.40 -4.50
N LEU A 59 -28.74 -2.73 -3.43
CA LEU A 59 -28.29 -3.02 -2.08
C LEU A 59 -28.77 -4.39 -1.57
N GLU A 60 -30.01 -4.78 -1.85
CA GLU A 60 -30.54 -6.11 -1.49
C GLU A 60 -29.78 -7.24 -2.21
N THR A 61 -29.42 -7.06 -3.49
CA THR A 61 -28.58 -8.00 -4.24
C THR A 61 -27.22 -8.18 -3.58
N LEU A 62 -26.51 -7.09 -3.27
CA LEU A 62 -25.20 -7.17 -2.59
C LEU A 62 -25.31 -7.82 -1.20
N LEU A 63 -26.31 -7.45 -0.40
CA LEU A 63 -26.52 -8.04 0.92
C LEU A 63 -26.78 -9.55 0.86
N SER A 64 -27.42 -10.03 -0.21
CA SER A 64 -27.66 -11.46 -0.43
C SER A 64 -26.39 -12.24 -0.79
N GLN A 65 -25.36 -11.56 -1.29
CA GLN A 65 -24.07 -12.14 -1.67
C GLN A 65 -23.03 -12.12 -0.53
N LEU A 66 -23.34 -11.49 0.62
CA LEU A 66 -22.44 -11.45 1.77
C LEU A 66 -22.21 -12.83 2.39
N GLY A 67 -21.03 -13.38 2.17
CA GLY A 67 -20.49 -14.57 2.83
C GLY A 67 -19.29 -14.26 3.74
N PRO A 68 -18.76 -15.26 4.47
CA PRO A 68 -17.65 -15.07 5.42
C PRO A 68 -16.35 -14.51 4.81
N HIS A 69 -16.16 -14.68 3.50
CA HIS A 69 -14.98 -14.27 2.73
C HIS A 69 -15.29 -13.17 1.70
N ALA A 70 -16.48 -12.55 1.78
CA ALA A 70 -17.00 -11.63 0.77
C ALA A 70 -16.44 -10.20 0.97
N ILE A 71 -15.14 -10.03 0.70
CA ILE A 71 -14.40 -8.77 0.91
C ILE A 71 -14.91 -7.67 -0.03
N GLY A 72 -15.09 -7.97 -1.32
CA GLY A 72 -15.53 -7.00 -2.32
C GLY A 72 -16.99 -6.58 -2.15
N GLU A 73 -17.84 -7.53 -1.78
CA GLU A 73 -19.26 -7.32 -1.51
C GLU A 73 -19.43 -6.47 -0.24
N MET A 74 -18.63 -6.73 0.80
CA MET A 74 -18.59 -5.89 1.99
C MET A 74 -18.19 -4.46 1.63
N PHE A 75 -17.17 -4.28 0.78
CA PHE A 75 -16.80 -2.95 0.29
C PHE A 75 -18.00 -2.24 -0.35
N ALA A 76 -18.65 -2.86 -1.34
CA ALA A 76 -19.74 -2.23 -2.08
C ALA A 76 -20.97 -1.97 -1.18
N CYS A 77 -21.30 -2.90 -0.29
CA CYS A 77 -22.35 -2.72 0.72
C CYS A 77 -22.09 -1.51 1.60
N VAL A 78 -20.87 -1.37 2.12
CA VAL A 78 -20.49 -0.29 3.03
C VAL A 78 -20.55 1.05 2.30
N VAL A 79 -20.03 1.14 1.07
CA VAL A 79 -20.12 2.36 0.25
C VAL A 79 -21.57 2.83 0.11
N LEU A 80 -22.46 1.96 -0.38
CA LEU A 80 -23.87 2.32 -0.60
C LEU A 80 -24.60 2.63 0.71
N ALA A 81 -24.27 1.94 1.80
CA ALA A 81 -24.89 2.16 3.10
C ALA A 81 -24.53 3.52 3.71
N PHE A 82 -23.28 3.96 3.56
CA PHE A 82 -22.85 5.29 3.98
C PHE A 82 -23.42 6.40 3.10
N GLU A 83 -23.38 6.25 1.77
CA GLU A 83 -23.92 7.23 0.82
C GLU A 83 -25.43 7.47 1.03
N SER A 84 -26.18 6.41 1.35
CA SER A 84 -27.61 6.49 1.64
C SER A 84 -27.94 6.81 3.10
N ALA A 85 -26.93 7.05 3.96
CA ALA A 85 -27.05 7.24 5.40
C ALA A 85 -27.95 6.17 6.09
N ASN A 86 -27.90 4.93 5.59
CA ASN A 86 -28.81 3.87 5.99
C ASN A 86 -28.31 3.14 7.25
N GLY A 87 -28.63 3.72 8.41
CA GLY A 87 -28.20 3.17 9.70
C GLY A 87 -28.68 1.74 9.99
N LYS A 88 -29.77 1.28 9.37
CA LYS A 88 -30.24 -0.12 9.52
C LYS A 88 -29.29 -1.08 8.81
N VAL A 89 -28.90 -0.76 7.58
CA VAL A 89 -27.95 -1.57 6.82
C VAL A 89 -26.56 -1.52 7.45
N LEU A 90 -26.10 -0.34 7.89
CA LEU A 90 -24.84 -0.24 8.63
C LEU A 90 -24.83 -1.11 9.89
N SER A 91 -25.97 -1.22 10.59
CA SER A 91 -26.12 -2.11 11.75
C SER A 91 -26.07 -3.60 11.35
N GLN A 92 -26.66 -3.97 10.21
CA GLN A 92 -26.58 -5.32 9.66
C GLN A 92 -25.15 -5.69 9.23
N LEU A 93 -24.45 -4.79 8.54
CA LEU A 93 -23.05 -4.99 8.13
C LEU A 93 -22.12 -5.10 9.34
N SER A 94 -22.41 -4.32 10.38
CA SER A 94 -21.71 -4.40 11.67
C SER A 94 -21.92 -5.77 12.34
N GLU A 95 -23.12 -6.32 12.30
CA GLU A 95 -23.39 -7.67 12.83
C GLU A 95 -22.69 -8.75 12.02
N HIS A 96 -22.73 -8.65 10.69
CA HIS A 96 -22.00 -9.55 9.80
C HIS A 96 -20.51 -9.56 10.15
N LEU A 97 -19.91 -8.38 10.31
CA LEU A 97 -18.50 -8.21 10.61
C LEU A 97 -18.07 -8.90 11.92
N ARG A 98 -18.95 -8.99 12.93
CA ARG A 98 -18.67 -9.73 14.18
C ARG A 98 -18.50 -11.23 13.95
N SER A 99 -19.16 -11.78 12.94
CA SER A 99 -19.11 -13.20 12.58
C SER A 99 -18.16 -13.53 11.43
N ALA A 100 -17.72 -12.53 10.67
CA ALA A 100 -16.92 -12.67 9.45
C ALA A 100 -15.78 -11.64 9.44
N ALA A 101 -14.81 -11.81 10.35
CA ALA A 101 -13.72 -10.85 10.56
C ALA A 101 -12.87 -10.57 9.31
N GLU A 102 -12.79 -11.51 8.36
CA GLU A 102 -12.04 -11.33 7.10
C GLU A 102 -12.63 -10.21 6.23
N THR A 103 -13.94 -10.00 6.29
CA THR A 103 -14.62 -8.92 5.55
C THR A 103 -14.28 -7.53 6.06
N GLU A 104 -13.60 -7.40 7.20
CA GLU A 104 -13.11 -6.10 7.72
C GLU A 104 -12.26 -5.37 6.69
N ARG A 105 -11.48 -6.11 5.88
CA ARG A 105 -10.67 -5.53 4.80
C ARG A 105 -11.55 -4.73 3.83
N GLY A 106 -12.69 -5.28 3.42
CA GLY A 106 -13.67 -4.62 2.55
C GLY A 106 -14.28 -3.38 3.19
N TYR A 107 -14.61 -3.46 4.48
CA TYR A 107 -15.11 -2.31 5.24
C TYR A 107 -14.08 -1.17 5.27
N LEU A 108 -12.82 -1.50 5.56
CA LEU A 108 -11.69 -0.55 5.58
C LEU A 108 -11.43 0.08 4.21
N MET A 109 -11.51 -0.71 3.14
CA MET A 109 -11.40 -0.21 1.75
C MET A 109 -12.50 0.83 1.48
N ALA A 110 -13.73 0.59 1.91
CA ALA A 110 -14.85 1.50 1.70
C ALA A 110 -14.68 2.80 2.49
N LEU A 111 -14.20 2.72 3.76
CA LEU A 111 -13.86 3.91 4.54
C LEU A 111 -12.76 4.76 3.89
N GLY A 112 -11.80 4.12 3.21
CA GLY A 112 -10.78 4.83 2.43
C GLY A 112 -11.33 5.48 1.15
N TRP A 113 -12.32 4.83 0.53
CA TRP A 113 -12.94 5.22 -0.74
C TRP A 113 -13.89 6.41 -0.62
N LEU A 114 -14.82 6.35 0.32
CA LEU A 114 -15.84 7.38 0.55
C LEU A 114 -15.23 8.74 0.85
N ASP A 115 -15.97 9.82 0.59
CA ASP A 115 -15.59 11.18 1.00
C ASP A 115 -15.73 11.40 2.50
N TRP A 116 -14.91 12.31 3.04
CA TRP A 116 -14.90 12.59 4.48
C TRP A 116 -16.24 13.12 4.98
N GLU A 117 -16.90 13.97 4.19
CA GLU A 117 -18.20 14.56 4.52
C GLU A 117 -19.26 13.49 4.78
N GLN A 118 -19.22 12.38 4.04
CA GLN A 118 -20.16 11.27 4.18
C GLN A 118 -19.86 10.42 5.42
N LEU A 119 -18.59 10.30 5.78
CA LEU A 119 -18.13 9.50 6.92
C LEU A 119 -18.25 10.23 8.25
N SER A 120 -17.91 11.52 8.27
CA SER A 120 -17.69 12.31 9.49
C SER A 120 -18.82 12.21 10.53
N PRO A 121 -20.13 12.17 10.17
CA PRO A 121 -21.20 12.04 11.18
C PRO A 121 -21.17 10.71 11.94
N TRP A 122 -20.58 9.68 11.36
CA TRP A 122 -20.50 8.33 11.93
C TRP A 122 -19.20 8.10 12.68
N ILE A 123 -18.11 8.75 12.28
CA ILE A 123 -16.78 8.52 12.84
C ILE A 123 -16.74 8.82 14.34
N ASP A 124 -17.34 9.92 14.80
CA ASP A 124 -17.39 10.24 16.23
C ASP A 124 -18.07 9.14 17.05
N ARG A 125 -19.15 8.56 16.51
CA ARG A 125 -19.85 7.43 17.13
C ARG A 125 -19.00 6.17 17.14
N MET A 126 -18.23 5.92 16.09
CA MET A 126 -17.32 4.77 15.99
C MET A 126 -16.16 4.89 16.97
N LEU A 127 -15.56 6.08 17.09
CA LEU A 127 -14.48 6.38 18.03
C LEU A 127 -14.93 6.25 19.49
N ALA A 128 -16.18 6.61 19.80
CA ALA A 128 -16.76 6.50 21.15
C ALA A 128 -17.38 5.12 21.45
N ALA A 129 -17.34 4.17 20.51
CA ALA A 129 -18.00 2.89 20.66
C ALA A 129 -17.32 1.99 21.73
N PRO A 130 -18.11 1.19 22.48
CA PRO A 130 -17.57 0.28 23.48
C PRO A 130 -16.79 -0.90 22.86
N GLU A 131 -17.13 -1.30 21.64
CA GLU A 131 -16.46 -2.40 20.93
C GLU A 131 -15.16 -1.91 20.26
N ALA A 132 -14.05 -2.62 20.51
CA ALA A 132 -12.73 -2.30 19.97
C ALA A 132 -12.71 -2.23 18.43
N MET A 133 -13.47 -3.11 17.78
CA MET A 133 -13.64 -3.14 16.33
C MET A 133 -14.05 -1.77 15.76
N PHE A 134 -15.06 -1.10 16.33
CA PHE A 134 -15.51 0.19 15.81
C PHE A 134 -14.53 1.32 16.11
N ARG A 135 -13.88 1.32 17.28
CA ARG A 135 -12.83 2.31 17.58
C ARG A 135 -11.69 2.19 16.58
N ARG A 136 -11.27 0.97 16.26
CA ARG A 136 -10.27 0.66 15.23
C ARG A 136 -10.71 1.16 13.85
N LEU A 137 -11.94 0.88 13.42
CA LEU A 137 -12.48 1.37 12.14
C LEU A 137 -12.55 2.92 12.09
N GLY A 138 -12.97 3.57 13.17
CA GLY A 138 -13.02 5.04 13.27
C GLY A 138 -11.64 5.68 13.16
N LEU A 139 -10.66 5.15 13.91
CA LEU A 139 -9.25 5.57 13.80
C LEU A 139 -8.71 5.29 12.39
N ALA A 140 -9.16 4.22 11.74
CA ALA A 140 -8.78 3.90 10.38
C ALA A 140 -9.25 4.92 9.36
N ALA A 141 -10.52 5.30 9.41
CA ALA A 141 -11.05 6.37 8.57
C ALA A 141 -10.27 7.67 8.78
N CYS A 142 -10.07 8.11 10.03
CA CYS A 142 -9.29 9.32 10.33
C CYS A 142 -7.88 9.27 9.73
N GLY A 143 -7.18 8.16 9.90
CA GLY A 143 -5.86 7.99 9.30
C GLY A 143 -5.90 8.01 7.78
N MET A 144 -6.76 7.22 7.13
CA MET A 144 -6.87 7.17 5.66
C MET A 144 -7.20 8.53 5.03
N HIS A 145 -8.00 9.33 5.70
CA HIS A 145 -8.41 10.68 5.28
C HIS A 145 -7.46 11.79 5.72
N ARG A 146 -6.43 11.44 6.52
CA ARG A 146 -5.55 12.40 7.19
C ARG A 146 -6.31 13.44 8.02
N HIS A 147 -7.42 13.03 8.61
CA HIS A 147 -8.23 13.84 9.52
C HIS A 147 -7.84 13.56 10.97
N ALA A 148 -7.71 14.60 11.80
CA ALA A 148 -7.37 14.42 13.21
C ALA A 148 -8.58 13.88 14.00
N PRO A 149 -8.46 12.76 14.75
CA PRO A 149 -9.54 12.22 15.58
C PRO A 149 -9.62 12.87 16.98
N GLY A 150 -8.90 13.99 17.20
CA GLY A 150 -8.87 14.68 18.49
C GLY A 150 -8.35 13.79 19.64
N PRO A 151 -8.97 13.84 20.84
CA PRO A 151 -8.57 13.06 22.01
C PRO A 151 -8.58 11.54 21.79
N ALA A 152 -9.46 11.04 20.91
CA ALA A 152 -9.60 9.61 20.65
C ALA A 152 -8.31 8.95 20.12
N LEU A 153 -7.37 9.74 19.55
CA LEU A 153 -6.06 9.19 19.18
C LEU A 153 -5.24 8.76 20.39
N LEU A 154 -5.23 9.60 21.43
CA LEU A 154 -4.49 9.32 22.66
C LEU A 154 -5.18 8.20 23.44
N ASP A 155 -6.52 8.22 23.50
CA ASP A 155 -7.29 7.14 24.10
C ASP A 155 -7.01 5.80 23.41
N GLY A 156 -6.92 5.80 22.07
CA GLY A 156 -6.57 4.62 21.28
C GLY A 156 -5.15 4.11 21.57
N LEU A 157 -4.18 4.98 21.84
CA LEU A 157 -2.82 4.57 22.26
C LEU A 157 -2.80 3.97 23.68
N CYS A 158 -3.80 4.30 24.50
CA CYS A 158 -3.98 3.75 25.84
C CYS A 158 -4.98 2.58 25.89
N ASP A 159 -5.49 2.12 24.74
CA ASP A 159 -6.52 1.09 24.68
C ASP A 159 -5.98 -0.26 25.15
N THR A 160 -6.83 -1.03 25.81
CA THR A 160 -6.50 -2.40 26.26
C THR A 160 -6.45 -3.41 25.12
N ASP A 161 -7.16 -3.13 24.01
CA ASP A 161 -7.15 -3.98 22.83
C ASP A 161 -5.93 -3.66 21.93
N PRO A 162 -5.01 -4.62 21.70
CA PRO A 162 -3.81 -4.39 20.91
C PRO A 162 -4.06 -3.95 19.46
N SER A 163 -5.21 -4.32 18.88
CA SER A 163 -5.57 -3.95 17.50
C SER A 163 -5.96 -2.48 17.39
N VAL A 164 -6.65 -1.93 18.40
CA VAL A 164 -6.97 -0.50 18.48
C VAL A 164 -5.70 0.31 18.66
N LEU A 165 -4.83 -0.13 19.57
CA LEU A 165 -3.53 0.49 19.82
C LEU A 165 -2.66 0.51 18.56
N ALA A 166 -2.55 -0.63 17.87
CA ALA A 166 -1.82 -0.75 16.61
C ALA A 166 -2.35 0.25 15.56
N ARG A 167 -3.68 0.37 15.44
CA ARG A 167 -4.31 1.32 14.52
C ARG A 167 -4.15 2.77 14.95
N ALA A 168 -4.18 3.07 16.25
CA ALA A 168 -3.91 4.39 16.80
C ALA A 168 -2.47 4.83 16.50
N ALA A 169 -1.49 3.95 16.73
CA ALA A 169 -0.09 4.20 16.38
C ALA A 169 0.09 4.45 14.88
N ARG A 170 -0.50 3.61 14.03
CA ARG A 170 -0.51 3.83 12.57
C ARG A 170 -1.09 5.19 12.20
N THR A 171 -2.24 5.54 12.77
CA THR A 171 -2.94 6.81 12.51
C THR A 171 -2.11 8.00 12.98
N ALA A 172 -1.46 7.91 14.13
CA ALA A 172 -0.55 8.95 14.62
C ALA A 172 0.67 9.13 13.70
N GLY A 173 1.20 8.04 13.14
CA GLY A 173 2.25 8.09 12.12
C GLY A 173 1.78 8.71 10.79
N GLU A 174 0.60 8.30 10.30
CA GLU A 174 -0.05 8.87 9.10
C GLU A 174 -0.30 10.38 9.24
N LEU A 175 -0.73 10.83 10.42
CA LEU A 175 -0.99 12.23 10.76
C LEU A 175 0.24 13.00 11.27
N ARG A 176 1.37 12.31 11.49
CA ARG A 176 2.64 12.88 11.96
C ARG A 176 2.51 13.65 13.28
N ARG A 177 1.76 13.08 14.23
CA ARG A 177 1.49 13.64 15.57
C ARG A 177 2.69 13.45 16.52
N ARG A 178 3.75 14.23 16.29
CA ARG A 178 5.05 14.15 17.00
C ARG A 178 4.93 14.28 18.51
N GLU A 179 3.96 15.06 18.97
CA GLU A 179 3.70 15.24 20.40
C GLU A 179 3.23 13.95 21.10
N LEU A 180 2.77 12.94 20.34
CA LEU A 180 2.40 11.62 20.85
C LEU A 180 3.57 10.62 20.87
N LEU A 181 4.77 11.01 20.43
CA LEU A 181 5.96 10.14 20.46
C LEU A 181 6.22 9.49 21.82
N PRO A 182 6.10 10.19 22.98
CA PRO A 182 6.28 9.57 24.27
C PRO A 182 5.33 8.39 24.52
N SER A 183 4.05 8.54 24.17
CA SER A 183 3.05 7.48 24.29
C SER A 183 3.33 6.34 23.31
N ILE A 184 3.68 6.64 22.06
CA ILE A 184 3.98 5.63 21.04
C ILE A 184 5.20 4.78 21.43
N ARG A 185 6.26 5.39 21.97
CA ARG A 185 7.47 4.70 22.41
C ARG A 185 7.22 3.63 23.47
N ALA A 186 6.19 3.79 24.30
CA ALA A 186 5.80 2.79 25.29
C ALA A 186 5.41 1.44 24.64
N HIS A 187 5.03 1.45 23.36
CA HIS A 187 4.54 0.27 22.63
C HIS A 187 5.53 -0.28 21.60
N CYS A 188 6.70 0.33 21.42
CA CYS A 188 7.73 -0.15 20.49
C CYS A 188 8.25 -1.56 20.83
N ARG A 189 8.03 -2.04 22.05
CA ARG A 189 8.40 -3.39 22.55
C ARG A 189 7.20 -4.24 22.97
N HIS A 190 6.00 -3.91 22.52
CA HIS A 190 4.78 -4.65 22.83
C HIS A 190 4.87 -6.15 22.45
N PRO A 191 4.21 -7.09 23.16
CA PRO A 191 4.24 -8.50 22.77
C PRO A 191 3.64 -8.75 21.38
N GLU A 192 2.52 -8.11 21.06
CA GLU A 192 1.83 -8.25 19.77
C GLU A 192 2.63 -7.64 18.60
N ALA A 193 2.79 -8.39 17.51
CA ALA A 193 3.66 -8.03 16.40
C ALA A 193 3.15 -6.81 15.63
N ALA A 194 1.84 -6.75 15.36
CA ALA A 194 1.22 -5.62 14.67
C ALA A 194 1.38 -4.31 15.47
N THR A 195 1.17 -4.38 16.79
CA THR A 195 1.34 -3.24 17.68
C THR A 195 2.78 -2.73 17.68
N ARG A 196 3.77 -3.62 17.83
CA ARG A 196 5.19 -3.22 17.74
C ARG A 196 5.50 -2.58 16.40
N PHE A 197 5.05 -3.19 15.30
CA PHE A 197 5.34 -2.70 13.98
C PHE A 197 4.82 -1.28 13.80
N TRP A 198 3.54 -1.03 14.09
CA TRP A 198 2.95 0.29 13.88
C TRP A 198 3.49 1.34 14.84
N ALA A 199 3.85 0.98 16.07
CA ALA A 199 4.52 1.88 17.00
C ALA A 199 5.91 2.31 16.48
N ASN A 200 6.76 1.35 16.08
CA ASN A 200 8.08 1.67 15.54
C ASN A 200 8.00 2.39 14.19
N TRP A 201 7.10 1.97 13.30
CA TRP A 201 6.88 2.64 12.02
C TRP A 201 6.45 4.11 12.23
N ALA A 202 5.49 4.37 13.12
CA ALA A 202 5.05 5.73 13.40
C ALA A 202 6.18 6.58 13.99
N ALA A 203 6.94 6.02 14.94
CA ALA A 203 8.08 6.69 15.55
C ALA A 203 9.17 7.03 14.51
N VAL A 204 9.54 6.09 13.64
CA VAL A 204 10.50 6.30 12.54
C VAL A 204 10.00 7.37 11.56
N GLN A 205 8.73 7.32 11.17
CA GLN A 205 8.15 8.36 10.30
C GLN A 205 8.23 9.76 10.93
N MET A 206 8.35 9.86 12.25
CA MET A 206 8.52 11.12 12.99
C MET A 206 9.98 11.44 13.33
N GLY A 207 10.93 10.67 12.83
CA GLY A 207 12.37 10.87 12.99
C GLY A 207 12.98 10.27 14.26
N ASP A 208 12.28 9.34 14.92
CA ASP A 208 12.76 8.71 16.14
C ASP A 208 13.85 7.66 15.88
N GLN A 209 15.12 8.03 16.08
CA GLN A 209 16.28 7.18 15.80
C GLN A 209 16.26 5.82 16.54
N PRO A 210 15.92 5.74 17.84
CA PRO A 210 15.83 4.46 18.56
C PRO A 210 14.83 3.46 17.97
N ALA A 211 13.85 3.91 17.18
CA ALA A 211 12.85 3.05 16.55
C ALA A 211 13.32 2.42 15.23
N LEU A 212 14.48 2.83 14.68
CA LEU A 212 15.04 2.25 13.45
C LEU A 212 15.41 0.78 13.63
N GLU A 213 16.11 0.44 14.72
CA GLU A 213 16.58 -0.93 14.94
C GLU A 213 15.43 -1.95 15.11
N PRO A 214 14.39 -1.69 15.93
CA PRO A 214 13.26 -2.63 16.00
C PRO A 214 12.45 -2.68 14.70
N LEU A 215 12.36 -1.59 13.94
CA LEU A 215 11.70 -1.60 12.63
C LEU A 215 12.46 -2.45 11.61
N ARG A 216 13.81 -2.47 11.67
CA ARG A 216 14.66 -3.31 10.83
C ARG A 216 14.30 -4.79 10.93
N GLN A 217 14.01 -5.29 12.13
CA GLN A 217 13.61 -6.69 12.32
C GLN A 217 12.36 -7.11 11.54
N PHE A 218 11.50 -6.15 11.17
CA PHE A 218 10.35 -6.40 10.29
C PHE A 218 10.71 -6.31 8.81
N ALA A 219 11.72 -5.50 8.44
CA ALA A 219 12.22 -5.41 7.07
C ALA A 219 12.98 -6.69 6.65
N GLU A 220 13.59 -7.39 7.61
CA GLU A 220 14.38 -8.62 7.39
C GLU A 220 13.51 -9.88 7.29
N ARG A 221 12.18 -9.78 7.39
CA ARG A 221 11.29 -10.95 7.41
C ARG A 221 10.22 -10.79 6.33
N PRO A 222 10.01 -11.79 5.46
CA PRO A 222 8.88 -11.78 4.53
C PRO A 222 7.55 -11.60 5.28
N GLY A 223 6.63 -10.84 4.70
CA GLY A 223 5.28 -10.64 5.22
C GLY A 223 4.74 -9.22 5.02
N GLN A 224 3.52 -8.98 5.50
CA GLN A 224 2.75 -7.75 5.26
C GLN A 224 3.41 -6.44 5.72
N PHE A 225 4.43 -6.52 6.58
CA PHE A 225 5.14 -5.37 7.15
C PHE A 225 6.45 -5.03 6.45
N GLN A 226 7.01 -5.97 5.70
CA GLN A 226 8.37 -5.94 5.21
C GLN A 226 8.65 -4.72 4.32
N TYR A 227 7.88 -4.57 3.25
CA TYR A 227 8.11 -3.51 2.27
C TYR A 227 7.91 -2.11 2.87
N ARG A 228 6.93 -1.97 3.77
CA ARG A 228 6.67 -0.71 4.49
C ARG A 228 7.80 -0.37 5.47
N ALA A 229 8.39 -1.37 6.12
CA ALA A 229 9.57 -1.20 6.97
C ALA A 229 10.76 -0.74 6.12
N LEU A 230 11.02 -1.40 4.98
CA LEU A 230 12.08 -1.02 4.05
C LEU A 230 11.95 0.42 3.56
N CYS A 231 10.76 0.84 3.12
CA CYS A 231 10.52 2.22 2.66
C CYS A 231 10.78 3.27 3.75
N ALA A 232 10.41 3.00 4.99
CA ALA A 232 10.68 3.91 6.10
C ALA A 232 12.18 3.94 6.46
N LEU A 233 12.83 2.78 6.53
CA LEU A 233 14.26 2.67 6.85
C LEU A 233 15.14 3.32 5.79
N SER A 234 14.87 3.10 4.50
CA SER A 234 15.67 3.65 3.40
C SER A 234 15.70 5.18 3.41
N VAL A 235 14.68 5.81 3.98
CA VAL A 235 14.57 7.26 4.09
C VAL A 235 15.20 7.78 5.38
N TRP A 236 14.98 7.13 6.52
CA TRP A 236 15.35 7.68 7.83
C TRP A 236 16.70 7.20 8.38
N GLN A 237 17.19 6.04 7.92
CA GLN A 237 18.50 5.52 8.28
C GLN A 237 19.60 6.18 7.42
N GLU A 238 20.73 6.49 8.06
CA GLU A 238 21.93 7.03 7.39
C GLU A 238 22.51 6.05 6.37
N LEU A 239 23.32 6.57 5.44
CA LEU A 239 23.82 5.81 4.28
C LEU A 239 24.71 4.65 4.70
N GLU A 240 25.76 4.91 5.47
CA GLU A 240 26.76 3.92 5.85
C GLU A 240 26.18 2.77 6.68
N PRO A 241 25.34 3.01 7.71
CA PRO A 241 24.66 1.93 8.42
C PRO A 241 23.71 1.12 7.52
N SER A 242 23.06 1.77 6.55
CA SER A 242 22.17 1.07 5.61
C SER A 242 22.98 0.16 4.68
N ILE A 243 24.11 0.64 4.14
CA ILE A 243 25.01 -0.17 3.30
C ILE A 243 25.53 -1.38 4.08
N ALA A 244 26.00 -1.17 5.32
CA ALA A 244 26.53 -2.24 6.15
C ALA A 244 25.48 -3.33 6.43
N TRP A 245 24.25 -2.92 6.72
CA TRP A 245 23.13 -3.83 6.95
C TRP A 245 22.72 -4.58 5.67
N ILE A 246 22.50 -3.87 4.56
CA ILE A 246 22.07 -4.49 3.30
C ILE A 246 23.14 -5.46 2.77
N ARG A 247 24.43 -5.16 3.01
CA ARG A 247 25.52 -6.09 2.70
C ARG A 247 25.37 -7.44 3.41
N GLN A 248 24.86 -7.46 4.63
CA GLN A 248 24.61 -8.71 5.35
C GLN A 248 23.48 -9.51 4.70
N LEU A 249 22.40 -8.84 4.26
CA LEU A 249 21.26 -9.47 3.60
C LEU A 249 21.65 -10.12 2.26
N VAL A 250 22.44 -9.43 1.44
CA VAL A 250 22.84 -9.97 0.12
C VAL A 250 23.89 -11.09 0.21
N GLN A 251 24.45 -11.35 1.40
CA GLN A 251 25.36 -12.48 1.63
C GLN A 251 24.62 -13.78 2.01
N ASP A 252 23.38 -13.70 2.48
CA ASP A 252 22.56 -14.86 2.82
C ASP A 252 21.55 -15.14 1.68
N PRO A 253 21.60 -16.31 1.02
CA PRO A 253 20.65 -16.65 -0.03
C PRO A 253 19.17 -16.57 0.38
N ARG A 254 18.88 -16.75 1.68
CA ARG A 254 17.51 -16.67 2.23
C ARG A 254 16.97 -15.23 2.25
N ASP A 255 17.87 -14.26 2.42
CA ASP A 255 17.54 -12.85 2.55
C ASP A 255 17.89 -12.06 1.28
N LEU A 256 18.53 -12.70 0.29
CA LEU A 256 19.02 -12.08 -0.93
C LEU A 256 17.95 -11.27 -1.66
N ARG A 257 16.73 -11.82 -1.77
CA ARG A 257 15.59 -11.10 -2.38
C ARG A 257 15.28 -9.79 -1.64
N ILE A 258 15.24 -9.82 -0.32
CA ILE A 258 15.03 -8.64 0.53
C ILE A 258 16.19 -7.66 0.36
N GLY A 259 17.43 -8.16 0.32
CA GLY A 259 18.63 -7.36 0.08
C GLY A 259 18.58 -6.60 -1.25
N ILE A 260 18.12 -7.24 -2.33
CA ILE A 260 17.95 -6.60 -3.64
C ILE A 260 16.89 -5.49 -3.59
N GLN A 261 15.73 -5.75 -2.96
CA GLN A 261 14.71 -4.71 -2.75
C GLN A 261 15.25 -3.52 -1.95
N ALA A 262 16.03 -3.81 -0.90
CA ALA A 262 16.63 -2.81 -0.04
C ALA A 262 17.67 -1.96 -0.80
N LEU A 263 18.45 -2.55 -1.71
CA LEU A 263 19.37 -1.82 -2.60
C LEU A 263 18.63 -0.86 -3.52
N GLY A 264 17.53 -1.31 -4.15
CA GLY A 264 16.68 -0.46 -4.98
C GLY A 264 16.15 0.75 -4.20
N LEU A 265 15.62 0.53 -2.99
CA LEU A 265 15.10 1.58 -2.12
C LEU A 265 16.20 2.48 -1.51
N LEU A 266 17.42 1.96 -1.33
CA LEU A 266 18.57 2.75 -0.88
C LEU A 266 18.98 3.78 -1.93
N GLY A 267 18.97 3.38 -3.20
CA GLY A 267 19.16 4.30 -4.33
C GLY A 267 20.62 4.59 -4.71
N ASP A 268 21.62 3.89 -4.15
CA ASP A 268 23.03 4.16 -4.45
C ASP A 268 23.48 3.40 -5.72
N PRO A 269 23.93 4.10 -6.78
CA PRO A 269 24.30 3.47 -8.05
C PRO A 269 25.52 2.53 -7.96
N VAL A 270 26.26 2.52 -6.85
CA VAL A 270 27.40 1.60 -6.65
C VAL A 270 27.03 0.13 -6.82
N CYS A 271 25.77 -0.23 -6.52
CA CYS A 271 25.30 -1.61 -6.61
C CYS A 271 24.81 -2.02 -8.00
N VAL A 272 24.64 -1.09 -8.93
CA VAL A 272 24.03 -1.35 -10.25
C VAL A 272 24.75 -2.44 -11.04
N PRO A 273 26.10 -2.44 -11.17
CA PRO A 273 26.79 -3.53 -11.87
C PRO A 273 26.52 -4.91 -11.27
N TRP A 274 26.35 -5.01 -9.94
CA TRP A 274 26.02 -6.26 -9.27
C TRP A 274 24.55 -6.65 -9.47
N LEU A 275 23.62 -5.68 -9.48
CA LEU A 275 22.21 -5.93 -9.82
C LEU A 275 22.07 -6.49 -11.23
N ILE A 276 22.82 -5.96 -12.20
CA ILE A 276 22.85 -6.47 -13.58
C ILE A 276 23.31 -7.94 -13.62
N GLN A 277 24.28 -8.32 -12.79
CA GLN A 277 24.67 -9.74 -12.66
C GLN A 277 23.53 -10.60 -12.09
N GLN A 278 22.77 -10.09 -11.11
CA GLN A 278 21.62 -10.82 -10.54
C GLN A 278 20.46 -11.00 -11.54
N MET A 279 20.37 -10.16 -12.58
CA MET A 279 19.36 -10.32 -13.64
C MET A 279 19.53 -11.62 -14.43
N SER A 280 20.71 -12.26 -14.38
CA SER A 280 20.94 -13.58 -14.97
C SER A 280 20.50 -14.75 -14.08
N ASN A 281 20.08 -14.48 -12.84
CA ASN A 281 19.66 -15.50 -11.87
C ASN A 281 18.13 -15.49 -11.74
N LEU A 282 17.44 -16.46 -12.36
CA LEU A 282 15.99 -16.44 -12.57
C LEU A 282 15.14 -16.13 -11.32
N PRO A 283 15.40 -16.74 -10.14
CA PRO A 283 14.67 -16.41 -8.91
C PRO A 283 14.78 -14.95 -8.44
N TYR A 284 15.80 -14.22 -8.89
CA TYR A 284 16.08 -12.85 -8.47
C TYR A 284 16.07 -11.85 -9.63
N ALA A 285 15.86 -12.32 -10.86
CA ALA A 285 16.06 -11.51 -12.05
C ALA A 285 15.11 -10.31 -12.05
N ARG A 286 13.81 -10.58 -11.90
CA ARG A 286 12.76 -9.56 -11.90
C ARG A 286 12.92 -8.52 -10.79
N VAL A 287 13.20 -8.95 -9.56
CA VAL A 287 13.43 -8.03 -8.44
C VAL A 287 14.72 -7.20 -8.61
N ALA A 288 15.74 -7.75 -9.28
CA ALA A 288 16.95 -6.99 -9.65
C ALA A 288 16.64 -5.97 -10.75
N GLY A 289 15.79 -6.31 -11.70
CA GLY A 289 15.20 -5.39 -12.70
C GLY A 289 14.43 -4.24 -12.05
N GLU A 290 13.57 -4.55 -11.07
CA GLU A 290 12.84 -3.54 -10.29
C GLU A 290 13.80 -2.61 -9.54
N ALA A 291 14.79 -3.16 -8.85
CA ALA A 291 15.79 -2.37 -8.11
C ALA A 291 16.61 -1.46 -9.05
N PHE A 292 17.02 -1.98 -10.21
CA PHE A 292 17.69 -1.20 -11.24
C PHE A 292 16.82 -0.03 -11.74
N SER A 293 15.55 -0.31 -12.06
CA SER A 293 14.59 0.71 -12.49
C SER A 293 14.34 1.76 -11.41
N MET A 294 14.26 1.31 -10.15
CA MET A 294 14.09 2.18 -8.99
C MET A 294 15.26 3.14 -8.79
N ILE A 295 16.51 2.70 -9.01
CA ILE A 295 17.69 3.56 -8.89
C ILE A 295 17.81 4.50 -10.11
N THR A 296 17.69 3.95 -11.31
CA THR A 296 18.09 4.63 -12.55
C THR A 296 16.97 5.40 -13.24
N GLY A 297 15.71 5.05 -12.97
CA GLY A 297 14.55 5.56 -13.70
C GLY A 297 14.36 4.94 -15.09
N ALA A 298 15.17 3.94 -15.45
CA ALA A 298 14.96 3.18 -16.67
C ALA A 298 13.69 2.34 -16.54
N ASP A 299 12.70 2.61 -17.38
CA ASP A 299 11.54 1.73 -17.53
C ASP A 299 11.91 0.61 -18.51
N LEU A 300 11.94 -0.63 -18.03
CA LEU A 300 12.45 -1.75 -18.82
C LEU A 300 11.59 -2.06 -20.05
N ALA A 301 10.27 -1.92 -19.95
CA ALA A 301 9.37 -2.17 -21.07
C ALA A 301 9.45 -1.02 -22.09
N LEU A 302 9.41 0.23 -21.63
CA LEU A 302 9.46 1.40 -22.52
C LEU A 302 10.78 1.51 -23.30
N LEU A 303 11.88 0.99 -22.75
CA LEU A 303 13.22 1.06 -23.32
C LEU A 303 13.63 -0.24 -24.05
N ASP A 304 12.72 -1.20 -24.22
CA ASP A 304 12.99 -2.50 -24.83
C ASP A 304 14.18 -3.24 -24.16
N LEU A 305 14.23 -3.19 -22.81
CA LEU A 305 15.27 -3.78 -21.97
C LEU A 305 14.83 -5.09 -21.29
N GLU A 306 13.68 -5.62 -21.67
CA GLU A 306 13.14 -6.89 -21.19
C GLU A 306 13.37 -8.03 -22.19
N LEU A 307 13.32 -9.27 -21.70
CA LEU A 307 13.39 -10.46 -22.53
C LEU A 307 12.13 -10.55 -23.42
N GLN A 308 12.33 -10.77 -24.71
CA GLN A 308 11.24 -11.04 -25.65
C GLN A 308 10.67 -12.45 -25.47
N ASP A 309 11.57 -13.43 -25.22
CA ASP A 309 11.20 -14.81 -24.94
C ASP A 309 11.24 -15.03 -23.42
N LEU A 310 10.08 -15.34 -22.84
CA LEU A 310 9.97 -15.58 -21.40
C LEU A 310 10.74 -16.85 -21.01
N PRO A 311 11.53 -16.81 -19.92
CA PRO A 311 12.24 -17.99 -19.45
C PRO A 311 11.26 -19.03 -18.91
N ASP A 312 11.62 -20.30 -19.07
CA ASP A 312 10.92 -21.42 -18.42
C ASP A 312 11.28 -21.42 -16.93
N PHE A 313 10.47 -20.72 -16.13
CA PHE A 313 10.64 -20.57 -14.69
C PHE A 313 9.29 -20.63 -13.99
N ASP A 314 9.14 -21.61 -13.10
CA ASP A 314 7.95 -21.78 -12.28
C ASP A 314 8.25 -21.33 -10.85
N ALA A 315 7.65 -20.20 -10.44
CA ALA A 315 7.89 -19.55 -9.15
C ALA A 315 6.68 -19.56 -8.23
N GLY A 316 5.56 -20.13 -8.70
CA GLY A 316 4.28 -20.12 -8.02
C GLY A 316 3.84 -21.53 -7.60
N PRO A 317 2.64 -21.64 -7.00
CA PRO A 317 2.08 -22.96 -6.71
C PRO A 317 1.76 -23.66 -8.03
N ASN A 318 2.13 -24.94 -8.13
CA ASN A 318 1.73 -25.74 -9.28
C ASN A 318 0.24 -26.14 -9.17
N ASP A 319 -0.32 -26.69 -10.25
CA ASP A 319 -1.72 -27.15 -10.29
C ASP A 319 -2.00 -28.39 -9.43
N ASN A 320 -1.04 -28.88 -8.63
CA ASN A 320 -1.22 -30.07 -7.79
C ASN A 320 -1.94 -29.69 -6.49
N PRO A 321 -3.19 -30.16 -6.26
CA PRO A 321 -3.93 -29.84 -5.04
C PRO A 321 -3.32 -30.44 -3.76
N ALA A 322 -2.34 -31.34 -3.89
CA ALA A 322 -1.59 -31.94 -2.80
C ALA A 322 -0.23 -31.27 -2.55
N ASP A 323 0.14 -30.25 -3.33
CA ASP A 323 1.35 -29.46 -3.05
C ASP A 323 1.09 -28.54 -1.86
N PRO A 324 1.90 -28.62 -0.79
CA PRO A 324 1.77 -27.71 0.35
C PRO A 324 2.21 -26.27 0.04
N ASP A 325 2.92 -26.03 -1.07
CA ASP A 325 3.34 -24.69 -1.46
C ASP A 325 2.23 -23.97 -2.24
N VAL A 326 1.56 -23.04 -1.55
CA VAL A 326 0.50 -22.17 -2.10
C VAL A 326 1.00 -20.73 -2.31
N ALA A 327 2.32 -20.50 -2.19
CA ALA A 327 2.89 -19.16 -2.24
C ALA A 327 2.88 -18.61 -3.67
N MET A 328 2.04 -17.60 -3.90
CA MET A 328 2.06 -16.86 -5.16
C MET A 328 3.41 -16.19 -5.39
N ASP A 329 3.83 -16.16 -6.65
CA ASP A 329 5.03 -15.49 -7.10
C ASP A 329 4.98 -13.98 -6.78
N PRO A 330 5.83 -13.46 -5.87
CA PRO A 330 5.79 -12.06 -5.46
C PRO A 330 6.25 -11.08 -6.56
N ASP A 331 6.85 -11.61 -7.62
CA ASP A 331 7.44 -10.88 -8.74
C ASP A 331 6.68 -11.14 -10.05
N GLU A 332 5.53 -11.81 -10.02
CA GLU A 332 4.70 -12.20 -11.19
C GLU A 332 4.53 -11.05 -12.19
N ASN A 333 4.23 -9.85 -11.69
CA ASN A 333 3.93 -8.69 -12.50
C ASN A 333 5.13 -7.78 -12.79
N LEU A 334 6.36 -8.27 -12.59
CA LEU A 334 7.58 -7.57 -12.96
C LEU A 334 8.09 -8.07 -14.32
N PRO A 335 8.63 -7.18 -15.16
CA PRO A 335 9.23 -7.58 -16.43
C PRO A 335 10.49 -8.41 -16.20
N TRP A 336 10.74 -9.36 -17.09
CA TRP A 336 11.98 -10.14 -17.09
C TRP A 336 13.10 -9.31 -17.71
N PRO A 337 14.10 -8.85 -16.95
CA PRO A 337 15.16 -8.01 -17.51
C PRO A 337 16.06 -8.80 -18.47
N ASP A 338 16.45 -8.20 -19.59
CA ASP A 338 17.54 -8.70 -20.44
C ASP A 338 18.88 -8.07 -20.01
N PRO A 339 19.80 -8.83 -19.39
CA PRO A 339 21.04 -8.27 -18.84
C PRO A 339 21.93 -7.58 -19.89
N ARG A 340 21.91 -8.03 -21.15
CA ARG A 340 22.81 -7.51 -22.20
C ARG A 340 22.46 -6.08 -22.65
N PRO A 341 21.24 -5.79 -23.12
CA PRO A 341 20.84 -4.43 -23.46
C PRO A 341 20.82 -3.52 -22.22
N ILE A 342 20.48 -4.05 -21.03
CA ILE A 342 20.57 -3.28 -19.78
C ILE A 342 22.01 -2.86 -19.48
N GLU A 343 22.99 -3.75 -19.64
CA GLU A 343 24.40 -3.42 -19.44
C GLU A 343 24.85 -2.35 -20.44
N ALA A 344 24.47 -2.47 -21.71
CA ALA A 344 24.76 -1.45 -22.73
C ALA A 344 24.11 -0.09 -22.38
N TRP A 345 22.86 -0.09 -21.93
CA TRP A 345 22.17 1.12 -21.47
C TRP A 345 22.88 1.73 -20.26
N TRP A 346 23.33 0.91 -19.30
CA TRP A 346 24.04 1.37 -18.12
C TRP A 346 25.38 2.02 -18.47
N GLN A 347 26.16 1.45 -19.40
CA GLN A 347 27.41 2.07 -19.86
C GLN A 347 27.17 3.43 -20.54
N ALA A 348 26.04 3.60 -21.23
CA ALA A 348 25.69 4.86 -21.90
C ALA A 348 25.15 5.94 -20.94
N ASN A 349 24.41 5.56 -19.90
CA ASN A 349 23.64 6.49 -19.07
C ASN A 349 24.16 6.62 -17.63
N GLY A 350 24.84 5.60 -17.10
CA GLY A 350 25.22 5.50 -15.69
C GLY A 350 26.20 6.58 -15.22
N GLY A 351 26.96 7.19 -16.13
CA GLY A 351 27.86 8.31 -15.80
C GLY A 351 27.17 9.56 -15.23
N GLN A 352 25.84 9.64 -15.33
CA GLN A 352 25.03 10.73 -14.76
C GLN A 352 24.73 10.51 -13.26
N LEU A 353 24.88 9.28 -12.75
CA LEU A 353 24.58 8.92 -11.37
C LEU A 353 25.87 8.86 -10.54
N GLN A 354 25.92 9.64 -9.47
CA GLN A 354 27.10 9.73 -8.60
C GLN A 354 27.03 8.70 -7.48
N VAL A 355 28.07 7.87 -7.36
CA VAL A 355 28.23 6.93 -6.24
C VAL A 355 28.21 7.69 -4.90
N GLY A 356 27.51 7.12 -3.91
CA GLY A 356 27.30 7.75 -2.60
C GLY A 356 26.16 8.76 -2.56
N THR A 357 25.50 9.03 -3.69
CA THR A 357 24.25 9.78 -3.75
C THR A 357 23.07 8.82 -3.89
N ARG A 358 21.99 9.07 -3.13
CA ARG A 358 20.76 8.27 -3.21
C ARG A 358 19.84 8.82 -4.31
N TYR A 359 19.37 7.92 -5.16
CA TYR A 359 18.46 8.21 -6.27
C TYR A 359 17.16 7.43 -6.15
N LEU A 360 16.07 8.04 -6.63
CA LEU A 360 14.81 7.37 -6.92
C LEU A 360 14.36 7.81 -8.31
N LEU A 361 14.23 6.85 -9.22
CA LEU A 361 13.97 7.04 -10.65
C LEU A 361 14.97 7.96 -11.34
N GLY A 362 16.26 7.78 -11.05
CA GLY A 362 17.34 8.60 -11.63
C GLY A 362 17.39 10.03 -11.08
N LEU A 363 16.49 10.38 -10.14
CA LEU A 363 16.45 11.69 -9.50
C LEU A 363 17.11 11.61 -8.12
N ALA A 364 18.11 12.45 -7.88
CA ALA A 364 18.72 12.55 -6.55
C ALA A 364 17.65 12.91 -5.51
N HIS A 365 17.75 12.32 -4.31
CA HIS A 365 16.76 12.53 -3.25
C HIS A 365 16.62 14.01 -2.87
N SER A 366 15.41 14.54 -3.05
CA SER A 366 15.03 15.91 -2.71
C SER A 366 13.51 15.97 -2.53
N GLU A 367 13.00 17.03 -1.90
CA GLU A 367 11.55 17.25 -1.81
C GLU A 367 10.88 17.21 -3.20
N ARG A 368 11.46 17.94 -4.18
CA ARG A 368 10.94 18.04 -5.54
C ARG A 368 10.93 16.70 -6.27
N SER A 369 12.01 15.91 -6.15
CA SER A 369 12.07 14.61 -6.82
C SER A 369 11.03 13.64 -6.26
N PHE A 370 10.81 13.60 -4.94
CA PHE A 370 9.74 12.77 -4.38
C PHE A 370 8.35 13.20 -4.83
N GLN A 371 8.08 14.51 -4.93
CA GLN A 371 6.81 14.99 -5.49
C GLN A 371 6.62 14.57 -6.95
N GLN A 372 7.68 14.63 -7.76
CA GLN A 372 7.64 14.17 -9.14
C GLN A 372 7.35 12.67 -9.21
N VAL A 373 8.01 11.85 -8.40
CA VAL A 373 7.78 10.39 -8.35
C VAL A 373 6.35 10.05 -7.90
N LEU A 374 5.74 10.84 -7.00
CA LEU A 374 4.32 10.64 -6.64
C LEU A 374 3.36 10.79 -7.82
N ILE A 375 3.75 11.54 -8.86
CA ILE A 375 2.97 11.80 -10.07
C ILE A 375 3.29 10.77 -11.15
N CYS A 376 4.57 10.50 -11.44
CA CYS A 376 4.98 9.71 -12.61
C CYS A 376 5.44 8.27 -12.28
N GLY A 377 5.64 7.93 -11.01
CA GLY A 377 6.15 6.61 -10.63
C GLY A 377 5.07 5.54 -10.61
N GLN A 378 5.50 4.29 -10.59
CA GLN A 378 4.66 3.13 -10.31
C GLN A 378 4.40 3.00 -8.78
N GLN A 379 3.40 2.24 -8.37
CA GLN A 379 2.81 2.33 -7.04
C GLN A 379 3.78 2.03 -5.90
N ARG A 380 4.65 1.03 -6.07
CA ARG A 380 5.75 0.76 -5.13
C ARG A 380 6.71 1.95 -5.00
N GLN A 381 7.08 2.56 -6.12
CA GLN A 381 7.93 3.77 -6.17
C GLN A 381 7.23 4.98 -5.54
N ARG A 382 5.91 5.12 -5.74
CA ARG A 382 5.07 6.17 -5.12
C ARG A 382 4.99 5.99 -3.60
N ILE A 383 4.89 4.76 -3.11
CA ILE A 383 4.95 4.47 -1.66
C ILE A 383 6.30 4.88 -1.08
N ALA A 384 7.40 4.51 -1.73
CA ALA A 384 8.75 4.93 -1.32
C ALA A 384 8.89 6.47 -1.34
N ALA A 385 8.37 7.13 -2.36
CA ALA A 385 8.38 8.59 -2.47
C ALA A 385 7.55 9.28 -1.39
N ALA A 386 6.40 8.71 -0.99
CA ALA A 386 5.59 9.24 0.11
C ALA A 386 6.35 9.19 1.45
N CYS A 387 7.09 8.10 1.71
CA CYS A 387 8.02 8.02 2.85
C CYS A 387 9.14 9.05 2.73
N GLY A 388 9.75 9.18 1.55
CA GLY A 388 10.83 10.13 1.26
C GLY A 388 10.44 11.57 1.52
N LEU A 389 9.29 12.00 0.98
CA LEU A 389 8.74 13.34 1.12
C LEU A 389 8.51 13.71 2.60
N ALA A 390 8.12 12.74 3.43
CA ALA A 390 7.87 12.94 4.86
C ALA A 390 9.11 13.39 5.66
N ARG A 391 10.31 13.05 5.18
CA ARG A 391 11.58 13.52 5.76
C ARG A 391 11.83 15.00 5.49
N PHE A 392 11.44 15.49 4.31
CA PHE A 392 11.57 16.89 3.92
C PHE A 392 10.44 17.76 4.47
N ARG A 393 9.28 17.16 4.74
CA ARG A 393 8.10 17.82 5.29
C ARG A 393 7.76 17.28 6.68
N PRO A 394 8.50 17.70 7.71
CA PRO A 394 8.41 17.11 9.05
C PRO A 394 7.05 17.30 9.74
N ASN A 395 6.31 18.35 9.37
CA ASN A 395 5.06 18.78 10.00
C ASN A 395 3.82 18.52 9.14
N GLU A 396 3.99 17.98 7.93
CA GLU A 396 2.87 17.59 7.07
C GLU A 396 2.55 16.11 7.26
N VAL A 397 1.27 15.79 7.12
CA VAL A 397 0.76 14.41 7.09
C VAL A 397 1.41 13.61 5.95
N LEU A 398 1.47 12.29 6.09
CA LEU A 398 1.98 11.42 5.03
C LEU A 398 1.08 11.45 3.80
N PHE A 399 1.64 11.51 2.60
CA PHE A 399 0.83 11.43 1.38
C PHE A 399 0.05 10.09 1.30
N PRO A 400 -1.27 10.09 1.08
CA PRO A 400 -2.09 8.87 1.09
C PRO A 400 -2.11 8.18 -0.29
N THR A 401 -1.08 7.41 -0.61
CA THR A 401 -0.96 6.68 -1.90
C THR A 401 -2.03 5.60 -2.12
N SER A 402 -2.79 5.24 -1.10
CA SER A 402 -3.91 4.28 -1.15
C SER A 402 -5.28 4.93 -1.34
N ALA A 403 -5.39 6.26 -1.22
CA ALA A 403 -6.66 6.97 -1.41
C ALA A 403 -7.18 6.80 -2.85
N PRO A 404 -8.45 7.07 -3.12
CA PRO A 404 -8.94 7.17 -4.49
C PRO A 404 -8.18 8.21 -5.32
N ILE A 405 -8.01 7.95 -6.61
CA ILE A 405 -7.11 8.70 -7.48
C ILE A 405 -7.57 10.14 -7.65
N TRP A 406 -8.87 10.41 -7.66
CA TRP A 406 -9.40 11.77 -7.64
C TRP A 406 -8.97 12.56 -6.39
N ARG A 407 -8.91 11.93 -5.21
CA ARG A 407 -8.36 12.55 -3.99
C ARG A 407 -6.86 12.76 -4.10
N GLN A 408 -6.13 11.77 -4.62
CA GLN A 408 -4.68 11.87 -4.83
C GLN A 408 -4.33 13.00 -5.83
N LYS A 409 -5.01 13.06 -6.99
CA LYS A 409 -4.85 14.11 -8.02
C LYS A 409 -5.12 15.50 -7.44
N ARG A 410 -6.17 15.66 -6.63
CA ARG A 410 -6.46 16.90 -5.90
C ARG A 410 -5.32 17.31 -4.97
N LEU A 411 -4.79 16.38 -4.17
CA LEU A 411 -3.67 16.63 -3.25
C LEU A 411 -2.35 16.95 -3.97
N LEU A 412 -2.17 16.42 -5.18
CA LEU A 412 -1.01 16.71 -6.04
C LEU A 412 -1.18 17.99 -6.88
N GLY A 413 -2.33 18.67 -6.79
CA GLY A 413 -2.63 19.85 -7.61
C GLY A 413 -2.79 19.52 -9.11
N MET A 414 -3.03 18.26 -9.46
CA MET A 414 -3.32 17.85 -10.83
C MET A 414 -4.74 18.30 -11.15
N THR A 415 -4.91 19.30 -12.02
CA THR A 415 -6.24 19.71 -12.48
C THR A 415 -6.90 18.55 -13.20
N ALA A 416 -8.10 18.18 -12.74
CA ALA A 416 -8.93 17.21 -13.44
C ALA A 416 -9.26 17.77 -14.83
N ALA A 417 -8.81 17.08 -15.88
CA ALA A 417 -9.52 17.12 -17.14
C ALA A 417 -10.86 16.40 -16.90
N PHE A 418 -11.86 17.13 -16.39
CA PHE A 418 -13.22 16.62 -16.34
C PHE A 418 -13.70 16.44 -17.79
N GLY A 419 -13.73 15.19 -18.26
CA GLY A 419 -14.61 14.80 -19.35
C GLY A 419 -16.02 14.72 -18.79
N HIS A 420 -16.93 15.52 -19.36
CA HIS A 420 -18.36 15.54 -19.06
C HIS A 420 -19.06 14.25 -19.50
#